data_AF-A0A955RHL2-F1
#
_entry.id   AF-A0A955RHL2-F1
#
_cell.length_a   1.000
_cell.length_b   1.000
_cell.length_c   1.000
_cell.angle_alpha   90.00
_cell.angle_beta   90.00
_cell.angle_gamma   90.00
#
_symmetry.space_group_name_H-M   'P 1'
#
loop_
_entity.id
_entity.type
_entity.pdbx_description
1 polymer ?
#
loop_
_entity_poly.entity_id
_entity_poly.type
_entity_poly.pdbx_seq_one_letter_code
_entity_poly.pdbx_strand_id
1 'polypeptide(L)'
;MTTADPSRADPLAAVPMVGAVIAGIALIAFLAGTARSDYDFAPPVSDRAPVLHEVPKALSYAELRTAPRGGNSSGFDAELASMRGPSPTDPVPEAGPASLAVTDRTRLRSFDGAPPRIPHPVRQDSAAECLTCHDVGLRFRGRLATPMSHRELASCTQCHVVDAAPMPGLAQLEPDPRDVPNAFVGLASPVAGPRTWSIAPPQVPHRTAMRERCDSCHGVNGRAAMRTPHPDRQSCEQCHAASAQVDLRPGVAR
;
A
#
# COMPACT_ATOMS: atom_id res chain seq x y z
N MET A 1 -7.17 5.60 81.96
CA MET A 1 -6.33 6.76 81.57
C MET A 1 -5.30 6.25 80.58
N THR A 2 -5.55 6.47 79.29
CA THR A 2 -4.68 6.05 78.19
C THR A 2 -4.37 7.33 77.43
N THR A 3 -3.16 7.83 77.61
CA THR A 3 -2.66 9.08 77.01
C THR A 3 -2.33 8.82 75.54
N ALA A 4 -3.00 9.53 74.62
CA ALA A 4 -2.68 9.52 73.21
C ALA A 4 -1.37 10.27 72.95
N ASP A 5 -0.47 9.64 72.20
CA ASP A 5 0.85 10.13 71.82
C ASP A 5 0.75 11.12 70.64
N PRO A 6 1.13 12.41 70.80
CA PRO A 6 1.01 13.44 69.77
C PRO A 6 2.11 13.39 68.69
N SER A 7 2.94 12.36 68.62
CA SER A 7 4.12 12.34 67.73
C SER A 7 3.91 11.72 66.33
N ARG A 8 2.70 11.25 65.97
CA ARG A 8 2.43 10.72 64.61
C ARG A 8 2.05 11.84 63.65
N ALA A 9 3.05 12.41 62.98
CA ALA A 9 2.86 13.23 61.79
C ALA A 9 2.15 12.40 60.70
N ASP A 10 1.08 12.97 60.15
CA ASP A 10 0.21 12.32 59.17
C ASP A 10 0.94 12.17 57.82
N PRO A 11 1.30 10.94 57.39
CA PRO A 11 2.12 10.72 56.20
C PRO A 11 1.44 11.18 54.89
N LEU A 12 0.14 11.46 54.94
CA LEU A 12 -0.65 11.97 53.81
C LEU A 12 -0.37 13.45 53.48
N ALA A 13 0.19 14.23 54.40
CA ALA A 13 0.51 15.64 54.16
C ALA A 13 1.75 15.85 53.26
N ALA A 14 2.61 14.83 53.11
CA ALA A 14 3.84 14.92 52.32
C ALA A 14 3.65 14.54 50.83
N VAL A 15 2.60 13.80 50.49
CA VAL A 15 2.30 13.31 49.13
C VAL A 15 2.14 14.44 48.09
N PRO A 16 1.40 15.53 48.34
CA PRO A 16 1.25 16.60 47.34
C PRO A 16 2.55 17.37 47.09
N MET A 17 3.42 17.48 48.10
CA MET A 17 4.70 18.18 48.00
C MET A 17 5.69 17.42 47.11
N VAL A 18 5.80 16.11 47.30
CA VAL A 18 6.65 15.24 46.47
C VAL A 18 6.18 15.24 45.02
N GLY A 19 4.86 15.18 44.78
CA GLY A 19 4.29 15.26 43.44
C GLY A 19 4.62 16.59 42.72
N ALA A 20 4.52 17.72 43.43
CA ALA A 20 4.85 19.03 42.87
C ALA A 20 6.34 19.15 42.50
N VAL A 21 7.24 18.59 43.32
CA VAL A 21 8.68 18.57 43.04
C VAL A 21 8.99 17.74 41.81
N ILE A 22 8.41 16.53 41.68
CA ILE A 22 8.61 15.66 40.52
C ILE A 22 8.10 16.34 39.23
N ALA A 23 6.91 16.95 39.27
CA ALA A 23 6.34 17.66 38.14
C ALA A 23 7.21 18.87 37.71
N GLY A 24 7.74 19.62 38.68
CA GLY A 24 8.65 20.73 38.42
C GLY A 24 9.95 20.29 37.76
N ILE A 25 10.57 19.21 38.24
CA ILE A 25 11.79 18.65 37.64
C ILE A 25 11.52 18.17 36.21
N ALA A 26 10.41 17.47 35.98
CA ALA A 26 10.03 16.99 34.66
C ALA A 26 9.82 18.14 33.66
N LEU A 27 9.18 19.23 34.10
CA LEU A 27 8.95 20.41 33.27
C LEU A 27 10.27 21.12 32.91
N ILE A 28 11.16 21.32 33.89
CA ILE A 28 12.47 21.94 33.66
C ILE A 28 13.31 21.09 32.71
N ALA A 29 13.32 19.77 32.89
CA ALA A 29 14.06 18.85 32.02
C ALA A 29 13.50 18.85 30.59
N PHE A 30 12.17 18.90 30.42
CA PHE A 30 11.53 19.02 29.11
C PHE A 30 11.94 20.33 28.42
N LEU A 31 11.81 21.46 29.12
CA LEU A 31 12.16 22.77 28.57
C LEU A 31 13.65 22.85 28.21
N ALA A 32 14.55 22.38 29.08
CA ALA A 32 15.99 22.34 28.81
C ALA A 32 16.36 21.41 27.64
N GLY A 33 15.69 20.25 27.52
CA GLY A 33 15.88 19.33 26.41
C GLY A 33 15.42 19.89 25.07
N THR A 34 14.32 20.64 25.04
CA THR A 34 13.79 21.27 23.82
C THR A 34 14.46 22.61 23.46
N ALA A 35 15.16 23.25 24.40
CA ALA A 35 15.83 24.53 24.19
C ALA A 35 17.20 24.39 23.51
N ARG A 36 17.77 23.17 23.45
CA ARG A 36 19.00 22.91 22.72
C ARG A 36 18.71 22.88 21.22
N SER A 37 19.13 23.93 20.52
CA SER A 37 19.09 24.06 19.06
C SER A 37 20.32 23.45 18.38
N ASP A 38 21.07 22.60 19.09
CA ASP A 38 22.34 22.00 18.68
C ASP A 38 22.17 20.95 17.56
N TYR A 39 21.02 20.93 16.89
CA TYR A 39 20.85 20.21 15.63
C TYR A 39 21.68 20.92 14.57
N ASP A 40 22.95 20.52 14.46
CA ASP A 40 23.78 20.75 13.29
C ASP A 40 23.25 19.86 12.16
N PHE A 41 22.07 20.22 11.66
CA PHE A 41 21.55 19.65 10.42
C PHE A 41 22.36 20.30 9.32
N ALA A 42 23.57 19.79 9.08
CA ALA A 42 24.26 20.05 7.82
C ALA A 42 23.34 19.51 6.72
N PRO A 43 22.66 20.37 5.93
CA PRO A 43 21.90 19.86 4.81
C PRO A 43 22.89 19.07 3.95
N PRO A 44 22.53 17.88 3.43
CA PRO A 44 23.39 17.19 2.50
C PRO A 44 23.64 18.15 1.33
N VAL A 45 24.83 18.75 1.30
CA VAL A 45 25.26 19.64 0.23
C VAL A 45 25.40 18.73 -0.97
N SER A 46 24.38 18.70 -1.81
CA SER A 46 24.49 18.09 -3.11
C SER A 46 25.44 18.96 -3.91
N ASP A 47 26.60 18.43 -4.31
CA ASP A 47 27.55 19.05 -5.24
C ASP A 47 26.97 19.21 -6.67
N ARG A 48 25.64 19.15 -6.84
CA ARG A 48 25.01 19.57 -8.08
C ARG A 48 25.12 21.08 -8.16
N ALA A 49 26.02 21.53 -9.05
CA ALA A 49 26.04 22.89 -9.55
C ALA A 49 24.60 23.35 -9.81
N PRO A 50 24.17 24.49 -9.26
CA PRO A 50 22.81 24.95 -9.44
C PRO A 50 22.58 25.18 -10.93
N VAL A 51 21.76 24.32 -11.54
CA VAL A 51 21.15 24.66 -12.81
C VAL A 51 20.16 25.77 -12.47
N LEU A 52 20.60 27.02 -12.62
CA LEU A 52 19.77 28.21 -12.50
C LEU A 52 18.76 28.22 -13.65
N HIS A 53 17.75 27.37 -13.55
CA HIS A 53 16.48 27.69 -14.19
C HIS A 53 15.88 28.86 -13.42
N GLU A 54 15.39 29.89 -14.11
CA GLU A 54 14.57 30.94 -13.51
C GLU A 54 13.45 30.29 -12.70
N VAL A 55 13.60 30.28 -11.37
CA VAL A 55 12.58 29.75 -10.48
C VAL A 55 11.48 30.81 -10.43
N PRO A 56 10.27 30.51 -10.93
CA PRO A 56 9.19 31.48 -10.88
C PRO A 56 8.91 31.88 -9.44
N LYS A 57 8.64 33.17 -9.23
CA LYS A 57 8.33 33.73 -7.93
C LYS A 57 7.19 32.94 -7.27
N ALA A 58 7.40 32.51 -6.02
CA ALA A 58 6.37 31.80 -5.27
C ALA A 58 5.10 32.65 -5.14
N LEU A 59 3.95 32.06 -5.45
CA LEU A 59 2.63 32.67 -5.29
C LEU A 59 2.31 32.83 -3.80
N SER A 60 1.64 33.91 -3.43
CA SER A 60 1.09 34.08 -2.09
C SER A 60 -0.12 33.16 -1.85
N TYR A 61 -0.47 32.95 -0.57
CA TYR A 61 -1.65 32.15 -0.18
C TYR A 61 -2.98 32.69 -0.72
N ALA A 62 -3.07 34.00 -0.92
CA ALA A 62 -4.25 34.62 -1.55
C ALA A 62 -4.29 34.31 -3.04
N GLU A 63 -3.14 34.41 -3.72
CA GLU A 63 -3.02 34.11 -5.14
C GLU A 63 -3.23 32.62 -5.43
N LEU A 64 -2.82 31.71 -4.55
CA LEU A 64 -3.04 30.27 -4.70
C LEU A 64 -4.53 29.86 -4.77
N ARG A 65 -5.45 30.68 -4.24
CA ARG A 65 -6.89 30.40 -4.30
C ARG A 65 -7.50 30.63 -5.68
N THR A 66 -6.95 31.57 -6.43
CA THR A 66 -7.48 32.00 -7.73
C THR A 66 -6.53 31.70 -8.88
N ALA A 67 -5.27 31.41 -8.58
CA ALA A 67 -4.27 31.06 -9.58
C ALA A 67 -4.67 29.75 -10.27
N PRO A 68 -4.64 29.70 -11.61
CA PRO A 68 -4.78 28.46 -12.34
C PRO A 68 -3.73 27.48 -11.84
N ARG A 69 -4.17 26.30 -11.37
CA ARG A 69 -3.28 25.22 -10.93
C ARG A 69 -2.52 24.65 -12.14
N GLY A 70 -1.46 25.34 -12.56
CA GLY A 70 -0.60 24.95 -13.69
C GLY A 70 -1.34 24.72 -15.01
N GLY A 71 -0.59 24.22 -16.01
CA GLY A 71 -1.05 23.97 -17.38
C GLY A 71 -2.18 22.93 -17.53
N ASN A 72 -2.71 22.39 -16.42
CA ASN A 72 -3.71 21.32 -16.40
C ASN A 72 -5.05 21.80 -15.80
N SER A 73 -5.16 23.07 -15.42
CA SER A 73 -6.28 23.62 -14.65
C SER A 73 -7.63 23.60 -15.40
N SER A 74 -7.65 23.71 -16.72
CA SER A 74 -8.87 23.59 -17.53
C SER A 74 -9.34 22.15 -17.75
N GLY A 75 -8.52 21.16 -17.38
CA GLY A 75 -8.84 19.74 -17.52
C GLY A 75 -9.38 19.11 -16.25
N PHE A 76 -9.14 19.69 -15.07
CA PHE A 76 -9.29 18.98 -13.79
C PHE A 76 -10.73 18.53 -13.51
N ASP A 77 -11.73 19.37 -13.79
CA ASP A 77 -13.15 19.03 -13.54
C ASP A 77 -13.68 18.00 -14.57
N ALA A 78 -13.24 18.09 -15.83
CA ALA A 78 -13.54 17.09 -16.85
C ALA A 78 -12.80 15.76 -16.59
N GLU A 79 -11.57 15.82 -16.07
CA GLU A 79 -10.78 14.67 -15.62
C GLU A 79 -11.46 14.01 -14.40
N LEU A 80 -12.04 14.78 -13.48
CA LEU A 80 -12.76 14.26 -12.31
C LEU A 80 -13.97 13.41 -12.70
N ALA A 81 -14.75 13.86 -13.69
CA ALA A 81 -15.86 13.08 -14.23
C ALA A 81 -15.37 11.78 -14.91
N SER A 82 -14.21 11.83 -15.59
CA SER A 82 -13.58 10.65 -16.20
C SER A 82 -12.91 9.69 -15.19
N MET A 83 -12.67 10.15 -13.96
CA MET A 83 -12.16 9.35 -12.85
C MET A 83 -13.24 8.55 -12.13
N ARG A 84 -14.53 8.70 -12.48
CA ARG A 84 -15.57 7.76 -12.01
C ARG A 84 -15.24 6.37 -12.55
N GLY A 85 -14.79 5.49 -11.66
CA GLY A 85 -14.59 4.07 -11.96
C GLY A 85 -15.91 3.39 -12.31
N PRO A 86 -15.84 2.22 -12.96
CA PRO A 86 -17.03 1.44 -13.32
C PRO A 86 -17.89 1.13 -12.08
N SER A 87 -19.19 1.35 -12.19
CA SER A 87 -20.19 0.93 -11.21
C SER A 87 -20.23 -0.61 -11.11
N PRO A 88 -20.54 -1.19 -9.93
CA PRO A 88 -20.87 -2.61 -9.80
C PRO A 88 -21.95 -3.09 -10.78
N THR A 89 -22.84 -2.19 -11.21
CA THR A 89 -23.91 -2.49 -12.16
C THR A 89 -23.52 -2.27 -13.62
N ASP A 90 -22.33 -1.74 -13.89
CA ASP A 90 -21.91 -1.50 -15.27
C ASP A 90 -21.74 -2.84 -15.99
N PRO A 91 -22.21 -2.95 -17.24
CA PRO A 91 -22.01 -4.16 -18.02
C PRO A 91 -20.53 -4.46 -18.11
N VAL A 92 -20.14 -5.68 -17.72
CA VAL A 92 -18.80 -6.18 -17.92
C VAL A 92 -18.62 -6.35 -19.43
N PRO A 93 -17.72 -5.58 -20.09
CA PRO A 93 -17.49 -5.76 -21.51
C PRO A 93 -17.08 -7.21 -21.76
N GLU A 94 -17.55 -7.81 -22.85
CA GLU A 94 -17.04 -9.13 -23.26
C GLU A 94 -15.53 -9.04 -23.35
N ALA A 95 -14.90 -9.74 -22.43
CA ALA A 95 -13.48 -9.64 -22.30
C ALA A 95 -12.81 -10.58 -23.29
N GLY A 96 -11.67 -10.16 -23.82
CA GLY A 96 -10.77 -11.05 -24.53
C GLY A 96 -10.41 -12.29 -23.69
N PRO A 97 -9.77 -13.31 -24.28
CA PRO A 97 -9.58 -14.59 -23.61
C PRO A 97 -8.87 -14.44 -22.26
N ALA A 98 -9.36 -15.16 -21.24
CA ALA A 98 -8.83 -15.15 -19.88
C ALA A 98 -7.30 -15.38 -19.82
N SER A 99 -6.76 -16.15 -20.77
CA SER A 99 -5.33 -16.37 -20.94
C SER A 99 -4.53 -15.09 -21.08
N LEU A 100 -5.00 -14.08 -21.82
CA LEU A 100 -4.29 -12.80 -21.99
C LEU A 100 -4.20 -12.01 -20.68
N ALA A 101 -5.28 -11.97 -19.91
CA ALA A 101 -5.26 -11.29 -18.60
C ALA A 101 -4.36 -12.02 -17.59
N VAL A 102 -4.27 -13.36 -17.68
CA VAL A 102 -3.32 -14.15 -16.91
C VAL A 102 -1.89 -13.82 -17.34
N THR A 103 -1.59 -13.76 -18.64
CA THR A 103 -0.26 -13.39 -19.17
C THR A 103 0.19 -12.00 -18.71
N ASP A 104 -0.68 -10.99 -18.77
CA ASP A 104 -0.35 -9.66 -18.28
C ASP A 104 -0.03 -9.66 -16.79
N ARG A 105 -0.77 -10.46 -16.01
CA ARG A 105 -0.57 -10.58 -14.57
C ARG A 105 0.74 -11.30 -14.23
N THR A 106 1.10 -12.35 -14.97
CA THR A 106 2.32 -13.12 -14.74
C THR A 106 3.57 -12.36 -15.12
N ARG A 107 3.51 -11.42 -16.08
CA ARG A 107 4.66 -10.61 -16.50
C ARG A 107 5.40 -9.91 -15.35
N LEU A 108 4.69 -9.49 -14.30
CA LEU A 108 5.27 -8.79 -13.15
C LEU A 108 5.63 -9.73 -11.99
N ARG A 109 5.57 -11.05 -12.17
CA ARG A 109 5.76 -12.05 -11.12
C ARG A 109 6.74 -13.12 -11.54
N SER A 110 7.54 -13.59 -10.59
CA SER A 110 8.45 -14.72 -10.83
C SER A 110 7.71 -16.06 -10.89
N PHE A 111 6.58 -16.21 -10.18
CA PHE A 111 5.74 -17.42 -10.16
C PHE A 111 4.33 -17.09 -9.66
N ASP A 112 3.37 -18.02 -9.79
CA ASP A 112 2.03 -17.81 -9.23
C ASP A 112 2.05 -17.78 -7.69
N GLY A 113 1.66 -16.63 -7.13
CA GLY A 113 1.73 -16.37 -5.69
C GLY A 113 2.84 -15.38 -5.32
N ALA A 114 3.82 -15.16 -6.19
CA ALA A 114 4.82 -14.13 -5.96
C ALA A 114 4.18 -12.72 -5.90
N PRO A 115 4.66 -11.83 -5.02
CA PRO A 115 4.33 -10.42 -5.10
C PRO A 115 4.71 -9.85 -6.48
N PRO A 116 3.86 -9.00 -7.09
CA PRO A 116 4.22 -8.26 -8.29
C PRO A 116 5.35 -7.29 -8.01
N ARG A 117 6.25 -7.14 -8.97
CA ARG A 117 7.13 -5.98 -9.05
C ARG A 117 6.35 -4.72 -9.39
N ILE A 118 6.85 -3.56 -8.95
CA ILE A 118 6.25 -2.24 -9.18
C ILE A 118 6.81 -1.68 -10.51
N PRO A 119 5.99 -1.53 -11.57
CA PRO A 119 6.45 -1.11 -12.88
C PRO A 119 6.53 0.42 -13.03
N HIS A 120 6.52 1.16 -11.93
CA HIS A 120 6.58 2.62 -11.90
C HIS A 120 7.40 3.11 -10.70
N PRO A 121 7.95 4.34 -10.75
CA PRO A 121 8.64 4.94 -9.62
C PRO A 121 7.72 5.10 -8.40
N VAL A 122 8.30 5.05 -7.20
CA VAL A 122 7.65 5.29 -5.90
C VAL A 122 8.64 5.97 -4.95
N ARG A 123 8.13 6.71 -3.95
CA ARG A 123 8.97 7.39 -2.95
C ARG A 123 9.34 6.53 -1.74
N GLN A 124 8.58 5.46 -1.50
CA GLN A 124 8.78 4.48 -0.41
C GLN A 124 8.74 5.07 1.02
N ASP A 125 8.19 6.27 1.20
CA ASP A 125 8.10 6.97 2.50
C ASP A 125 6.81 6.65 3.26
N SER A 126 5.72 6.27 2.56
CA SER A 126 4.44 5.94 3.19
C SER A 126 3.61 4.94 2.40
N ALA A 127 2.92 4.03 3.11
CA ALA A 127 1.93 3.13 2.51
C ALA A 127 0.73 3.89 1.93
N ALA A 128 0.37 5.05 2.48
CA ALA A 128 -0.78 5.84 2.05
C ALA A 128 -0.69 6.29 0.58
N GLU A 129 0.53 6.54 0.09
CA GLU A 129 0.76 6.88 -1.33
C GLU A 129 0.37 5.72 -2.25
N CYS A 130 0.65 4.48 -1.85
CA CYS A 130 0.26 3.29 -2.59
C CYS A 130 -1.26 3.11 -2.58
N LEU A 131 -1.87 3.26 -1.40
CA LEU A 131 -3.31 3.05 -1.18
C LEU A 131 -4.19 4.01 -1.99
N THR A 132 -3.71 5.22 -2.24
CA THR A 132 -4.40 6.23 -3.08
C THR A 132 -4.84 5.66 -4.43
N CYS A 133 -4.04 4.77 -5.02
CA CYS A 133 -4.34 4.15 -6.31
C CYS A 133 -4.71 2.67 -6.18
N HIS A 134 -4.16 1.96 -5.19
CA HIS A 134 -4.25 0.51 -5.12
C HIS A 134 -5.28 -0.01 -4.12
N ASP A 135 -5.89 0.79 -3.25
CA ASP A 135 -6.87 0.24 -2.30
C ASP A 135 -8.10 -0.33 -3.03
N VAL A 136 -8.84 0.51 -3.76
CA VAL A 136 -10.00 0.09 -4.57
C VAL A 136 -9.66 -0.02 -6.07
N GLY A 137 -8.41 0.25 -6.43
CA GLY A 137 -7.95 0.38 -7.81
C GLY A 137 -8.34 1.71 -8.45
N LEU A 138 -7.55 2.13 -9.44
CA LEU A 138 -7.75 3.39 -10.16
C LEU A 138 -7.49 3.19 -11.65
N ARG A 139 -8.36 3.75 -12.49
CA ARG A 139 -8.12 3.88 -13.93
C ARG A 139 -7.80 5.34 -14.24
N PHE A 140 -6.60 5.58 -14.77
CA PHE A 140 -6.18 6.92 -15.13
C PHE A 140 -5.34 6.89 -16.41
N ARG A 141 -5.74 7.68 -17.41
CA ARG A 141 -5.03 7.82 -18.70
C ARG A 141 -4.65 6.49 -19.36
N GLY A 142 -5.62 5.57 -19.41
CA GLY A 142 -5.43 4.24 -20.00
C GLY A 142 -4.58 3.28 -19.17
N ARG A 143 -4.10 3.68 -17.99
CA ARG A 143 -3.41 2.82 -17.02
C ARG A 143 -4.40 2.34 -15.96
N LEU A 144 -4.15 1.13 -15.46
CA LEU A 144 -4.92 0.52 -14.39
C LEU A 144 -3.98 0.25 -13.20
N ALA A 145 -4.21 0.96 -12.10
CA ALA A 145 -3.75 0.52 -10.79
C ALA A 145 -4.69 -0.60 -10.33
N THR A 146 -4.17 -1.84 -10.33
CA THR A 146 -4.96 -2.99 -9.89
C THR A 146 -5.23 -2.87 -8.39
N PRO A 147 -6.46 -3.11 -7.92
CA PRO A 147 -6.75 -3.12 -6.49
C PRO A 147 -5.89 -4.16 -5.75
N MET A 148 -5.58 -3.91 -4.49
CA MET A 148 -4.84 -4.84 -3.64
C MET A 148 -5.66 -6.10 -3.41
N SER A 149 -4.99 -7.25 -3.50
CA SER A 149 -5.62 -8.55 -3.29
C SER A 149 -5.61 -9.00 -1.83
N HIS A 150 -4.87 -8.30 -0.97
CA HIS A 150 -4.75 -8.59 0.45
C HIS A 150 -5.21 -7.40 1.30
N ARG A 151 -5.33 -7.63 2.62
CA ARG A 151 -5.54 -6.56 3.59
C ARG A 151 -4.40 -5.53 3.56
N GLU A 152 -4.65 -4.32 4.02
CA GLU A 152 -3.61 -3.31 4.15
C GLU A 152 -2.43 -3.81 5.03
N LEU A 153 -1.21 -3.49 4.61
CA LEU A 153 0.03 -3.77 5.33
C LEU A 153 0.84 -2.47 5.44
N ALA A 154 1.60 -2.34 6.52
CA ALA A 154 2.33 -1.09 6.83
C ALA A 154 3.46 -0.75 5.85
N SER A 155 3.98 -1.72 5.09
CA SER A 155 5.09 -1.50 4.16
C SER A 155 4.97 -2.38 2.93
N CYS A 156 4.55 -1.77 1.81
CA CYS A 156 4.36 -2.47 0.54
C CYS A 156 5.71 -2.95 -0.04
N THR A 157 6.78 -2.20 0.19
CA THR A 157 8.11 -2.42 -0.41
C THR A 157 8.90 -3.53 0.26
N GLN A 158 8.41 -4.10 1.37
CA GLN A 158 8.95 -5.35 1.92
C GLN A 158 8.72 -6.54 0.99
N CYS A 159 7.68 -6.48 0.14
CA CYS A 159 7.32 -7.55 -0.78
C CYS A 159 7.36 -7.11 -2.25
N HIS A 160 6.96 -5.86 -2.52
CA HIS A 160 6.89 -5.31 -3.87
C HIS A 160 8.15 -4.51 -4.21
N VAL A 161 9.00 -5.06 -5.07
CA VAL A 161 10.25 -4.40 -5.49
C VAL A 161 10.00 -3.56 -6.74
N VAL A 162 10.62 -2.37 -6.79
CA VAL A 162 10.57 -1.48 -7.95
C VAL A 162 11.37 -2.05 -9.11
N ASP A 163 10.74 -2.12 -10.28
CA ASP A 163 11.36 -2.57 -11.55
C ASP A 163 11.54 -1.40 -12.53
N ALA A 164 10.99 -0.22 -12.21
CA ALA A 164 11.15 0.98 -12.98
C ALA A 164 12.36 1.81 -12.52
N ALA A 165 13.08 2.38 -13.48
CA ALA A 165 14.09 3.38 -13.18
C ALA A 165 13.45 4.70 -12.69
N PRO A 166 14.10 5.43 -11.76
CA PRO A 166 15.30 5.02 -11.02
C PRO A 166 14.95 4.03 -9.90
N MET A 167 15.62 2.88 -9.85
CA MET A 167 15.59 2.02 -8.67
C MET A 167 16.38 2.71 -7.54
N PRO A 168 15.80 2.93 -6.35
CA PRO A 168 16.52 3.52 -5.23
C PRO A 168 17.78 2.73 -4.90
N GLY A 169 18.93 3.40 -4.82
CA GLY A 169 20.21 2.77 -4.47
C GLY A 169 20.96 2.11 -5.63
N LEU A 170 20.34 1.89 -6.81
CA LEU A 170 20.98 1.14 -7.90
C LEU A 170 22.25 1.81 -8.45
N ALA A 171 22.25 3.14 -8.55
CA ALA A 171 23.40 3.89 -9.05
C ALA A 171 24.61 3.86 -8.09
N GLN A 172 24.40 3.43 -6.85
CA GLN A 172 25.41 3.34 -5.79
C GLN A 172 25.89 1.91 -5.56
N LEU A 173 25.29 0.92 -6.23
CA LEU A 173 25.67 -0.48 -6.12
C LEU A 173 26.70 -0.83 -7.19
N GLU A 174 27.86 -1.32 -6.77
CA GLU A 174 28.79 -2.01 -7.67
C GLU A 174 28.10 -3.24 -8.29
N PRO A 175 28.38 -3.57 -9.56
CA PRO A 175 27.87 -4.79 -10.18
C PRO A 175 28.20 -6.01 -9.31
N ASP A 176 27.19 -6.81 -8.95
CA ASP A 176 27.43 -8.01 -8.12
C ASP A 176 28.21 -9.05 -8.96
N PRO A 177 29.42 -9.45 -8.55
CA PRO A 177 30.19 -10.46 -9.29
C PRO A 177 29.53 -11.85 -9.30
N ARG A 178 28.44 -12.03 -8.54
CA ARG A 178 27.60 -13.24 -8.53
C ARG A 178 26.37 -13.11 -9.43
N ASP A 179 26.26 -12.05 -10.24
CA ASP A 179 25.23 -11.96 -11.27
C ASP A 179 25.46 -13.04 -12.33
N VAL A 180 24.80 -14.17 -12.12
CA VAL A 180 24.85 -15.35 -12.98
C VAL A 180 23.46 -15.63 -13.53
N PRO A 181 23.35 -16.21 -14.73
CA PRO A 181 22.06 -16.57 -15.29
C PRO A 181 21.23 -17.43 -14.33
N ASN A 182 19.99 -17.02 -14.08
CA ASN A 182 19.07 -17.75 -13.23
C ASN A 182 18.24 -18.73 -14.07
N ALA A 183 18.27 -20.02 -13.72
CA ALA A 183 17.48 -21.08 -14.37
C ALA A 183 16.15 -21.39 -13.66
N PHE A 184 15.74 -20.57 -12.69
CA PHE A 184 14.50 -20.73 -11.95
C PHE A 184 13.28 -20.69 -12.89
N VAL A 185 12.45 -21.72 -12.82
CA VAL A 185 11.16 -21.79 -13.49
C VAL A 185 10.06 -21.74 -12.45
N GLY A 186 9.26 -20.68 -12.49
CA GLY A 186 8.15 -20.47 -11.58
C GLY A 186 6.94 -21.37 -11.84
N LEU A 187 6.10 -21.55 -10.83
CA LEU A 187 4.77 -22.15 -10.99
C LEU A 187 3.90 -21.30 -11.92
N ALA A 188 3.24 -21.95 -12.89
CA ALA A 188 2.33 -21.29 -13.80
C ALA A 188 1.06 -20.82 -13.08
N SER A 189 0.50 -19.69 -13.52
CA SER A 189 -0.81 -19.24 -13.02
C SER A 189 -1.92 -20.08 -13.64
N PRO A 190 -2.90 -20.53 -12.84
CA PRO A 190 -4.05 -21.24 -13.35
C PRO A 190 -4.96 -20.33 -14.19
N VAL A 191 -5.64 -20.90 -15.19
CA VAL A 191 -6.60 -20.16 -16.04
C VAL A 191 -8.04 -20.33 -15.54
N ALA A 192 -8.42 -21.53 -15.10
CA ALA A 192 -9.75 -21.84 -14.59
C ALA A 192 -9.69 -22.98 -13.57
N GLY A 193 -10.63 -22.96 -12.61
CA GLY A 193 -10.80 -24.06 -11.67
C GLY A 193 -11.78 -25.12 -12.18
N PRO A 194 -11.65 -26.36 -11.67
CA PRO A 194 -12.57 -27.43 -12.01
C PRO A 194 -13.99 -27.10 -11.53
N ARG A 195 -14.96 -27.67 -12.23
CA ARG A 195 -16.37 -27.69 -11.84
C ARG A 195 -16.83 -29.13 -11.68
N THR A 196 -17.69 -29.38 -10.72
CA THR A 196 -18.30 -30.71 -10.55
C THR A 196 -19.31 -31.00 -11.67
N TRP A 197 -20.01 -29.98 -12.17
CA TRP A 197 -20.88 -30.05 -13.35
C TRP A 197 -20.99 -28.67 -14.04
N SER A 198 -21.61 -28.59 -15.22
CA SER A 198 -21.56 -27.41 -16.11
C SER A 198 -21.97 -26.09 -15.44
N ILE A 199 -23.02 -26.11 -14.60
CA ILE A 199 -23.53 -24.92 -13.90
C ILE A 199 -23.00 -24.76 -12.47
N ALA A 200 -22.20 -25.71 -11.96
CA ALA A 200 -21.60 -25.58 -10.63
C ALA A 200 -20.62 -24.40 -10.60
N PRO A 201 -20.55 -23.58 -9.54
CA PRO A 201 -19.50 -22.60 -9.39
C PRO A 201 -18.10 -23.26 -9.53
N PRO A 202 -17.16 -22.64 -10.26
CA PRO A 202 -15.80 -23.14 -10.35
C PRO A 202 -15.12 -23.03 -8.99
N GLN A 203 -14.28 -24.02 -8.65
CA GLN A 203 -13.38 -23.90 -7.52
C GLN A 203 -12.36 -22.78 -7.76
N VAL A 204 -11.86 -22.16 -6.69
CA VAL A 204 -10.77 -21.19 -6.79
C VAL A 204 -9.48 -21.94 -7.14
N PRO A 205 -8.86 -21.70 -8.31
CA PRO A 205 -7.74 -22.53 -8.76
C PRO A 205 -6.38 -22.06 -8.26
N HIS A 206 -6.32 -21.00 -7.46
CA HIS A 206 -5.11 -20.43 -6.88
C HIS A 206 -5.23 -20.36 -5.37
N ARG A 207 -4.10 -20.14 -4.68
CA ARG A 207 -4.07 -19.87 -3.23
C ARG A 207 -4.89 -18.62 -2.89
N THR A 208 -5.59 -18.66 -1.76
CA THR A 208 -6.38 -17.53 -1.24
C THR A 208 -5.56 -16.61 -0.33
N ALA A 209 -4.50 -17.14 0.30
CA ALA A 209 -3.57 -16.33 1.08
C ALA A 209 -2.93 -15.20 0.24
N MET A 210 -2.97 -13.98 0.77
CA MET A 210 -2.63 -12.72 0.10
C MET A 210 -3.50 -12.39 -1.13
N ARG A 211 -4.66 -13.05 -1.25
CA ARG A 211 -5.69 -12.89 -2.30
C ARG A 211 -7.11 -12.96 -1.75
N GLU A 212 -7.29 -12.53 -0.52
CA GLU A 212 -8.54 -12.57 0.20
C GLU A 212 -9.59 -11.60 -0.38
N ARG A 213 -9.14 -10.55 -1.09
CA ARG A 213 -10.00 -9.59 -1.80
C ARG A 213 -10.27 -10.08 -3.23
N CYS A 214 -11.23 -10.99 -3.40
CA CYS A 214 -11.53 -11.59 -4.71
C CYS A 214 -11.89 -10.54 -5.78
N ASP A 215 -12.55 -9.46 -5.37
CA ASP A 215 -12.95 -8.33 -6.21
C ASP A 215 -11.75 -7.53 -6.76
N SER A 216 -10.55 -7.69 -6.19
CA SER A 216 -9.34 -7.05 -6.71
C SER A 216 -8.99 -7.52 -8.13
N CYS A 217 -9.30 -8.78 -8.44
CA CYS A 217 -9.09 -9.38 -9.76
C CYS A 217 -10.41 -9.59 -10.49
N HIS A 218 -11.45 -10.02 -9.76
CA HIS A 218 -12.74 -10.41 -10.31
C HIS A 218 -13.79 -9.30 -10.25
N GLY A 219 -13.53 -8.16 -9.60
CA GLY A 219 -14.47 -7.05 -9.48
C GLY A 219 -14.36 -6.03 -10.63
N VAL A 220 -15.10 -4.94 -10.52
CA VAL A 220 -15.21 -3.92 -11.57
C VAL A 220 -13.88 -3.21 -11.89
N ASN A 221 -13.02 -3.01 -10.90
CA ASN A 221 -11.66 -2.49 -11.14
C ASN A 221 -10.63 -3.60 -11.43
N GLY A 222 -11.07 -4.85 -11.45
CA GLY A 222 -10.28 -5.99 -11.92
C GLY A 222 -10.05 -5.97 -13.44
N ARG A 223 -9.24 -6.92 -13.90
CA ARG A 223 -8.95 -7.10 -15.33
C ARG A 223 -10.17 -7.70 -16.01
N ALA A 224 -10.59 -7.13 -17.14
CA ALA A 224 -11.87 -7.48 -17.79
C ALA A 224 -12.07 -8.99 -17.96
N ALA A 225 -11.05 -9.73 -18.40
CA ALA A 225 -11.15 -11.18 -18.67
C ALA A 225 -11.23 -12.08 -17.45
N MET A 226 -11.05 -11.51 -16.27
CA MET A 226 -11.22 -12.22 -15.00
C MET A 226 -12.46 -11.73 -14.25
N ARG A 227 -13.22 -10.76 -14.78
CA ARG A 227 -14.37 -10.23 -14.04
C ARG A 227 -15.44 -11.29 -13.82
N THR A 228 -16.00 -11.26 -12.62
CA THR A 228 -17.16 -12.07 -12.27
C THR A 228 -18.40 -11.53 -13.00
N PRO A 229 -19.30 -12.39 -13.49
CA PRO A 229 -20.56 -11.94 -14.08
C PRO A 229 -21.59 -11.50 -13.02
N HIS A 230 -21.28 -11.62 -11.72
CA HIS A 230 -22.14 -11.27 -10.59
C HIS A 230 -21.35 -10.48 -9.53
N PRO A 231 -21.00 -9.21 -9.83
CA PRO A 231 -20.18 -8.34 -8.97
C PRO A 231 -20.91 -7.85 -7.71
N ASP A 232 -22.23 -8.04 -7.64
CA ASP A 232 -23.08 -7.75 -6.49
C ASP A 232 -22.83 -8.70 -5.30
N ARG A 233 -22.23 -9.87 -5.55
CA ARG A 233 -21.97 -10.89 -4.53
C ARG A 233 -20.82 -10.49 -3.63
N GLN A 234 -21.10 -10.39 -2.32
CA GLN A 234 -20.14 -9.93 -1.32
C GLN A 234 -19.26 -11.05 -0.73
N SER A 235 -19.66 -12.31 -0.86
CA SER A 235 -18.96 -13.45 -0.25
C SER A 235 -18.75 -14.55 -1.29
N CYS A 236 -17.65 -14.42 -2.05
CA CYS A 236 -17.34 -15.30 -3.16
C CYS A 236 -17.14 -16.76 -2.71
N GLU A 237 -16.55 -16.96 -1.53
CA GLU A 237 -16.22 -18.27 -0.98
C GLU A 237 -17.44 -19.09 -0.53
N GLN A 238 -18.63 -18.48 -0.42
CA GLN A 238 -19.87 -19.23 -0.18
C GLN A 238 -20.21 -20.17 -1.35
N CYS A 239 -19.79 -19.81 -2.56
CA CYS A 239 -20.05 -20.58 -3.77
C CYS A 239 -18.76 -21.13 -4.38
N HIS A 240 -17.69 -20.36 -4.37
CA HIS A 240 -16.39 -20.72 -4.92
C HIS A 240 -15.49 -21.30 -3.84
N ALA A 241 -15.60 -22.60 -3.60
CA ALA A 241 -14.71 -23.28 -2.67
C ALA A 241 -13.26 -23.27 -3.17
N ALA A 242 -12.31 -23.09 -2.25
CA ALA A 242 -10.89 -23.20 -2.57
C ALA A 242 -10.53 -24.62 -3.02
N SER A 243 -9.69 -24.72 -4.05
CA SER A 243 -9.16 -26.02 -4.48
C SER A 243 -8.24 -26.58 -3.41
N ALA A 244 -8.54 -27.81 -2.96
CA ALA A 244 -7.74 -28.51 -1.95
C ALA A 244 -6.29 -28.76 -2.39
N GLN A 245 -6.04 -28.83 -3.70
CA GLN A 245 -4.70 -29.05 -4.26
C GLN A 245 -3.80 -27.83 -4.08
N VAL A 246 -4.36 -26.63 -4.21
CA VAL A 246 -3.58 -25.37 -4.23
C VAL A 246 -3.62 -24.66 -2.90
N ASP A 247 -4.76 -24.73 -2.20
CA ASP A 247 -5.04 -24.02 -0.96
C ASP A 247 -4.95 -24.99 0.22
N LEU A 248 -3.73 -25.51 0.42
CA LEU A 248 -3.40 -26.40 1.51
C LEU A 248 -3.72 -25.69 2.84
N ARG A 249 -4.82 -26.05 3.49
CA ARG A 249 -5.13 -25.59 4.84
C ARG A 249 -3.96 -25.97 5.76
N PRO A 250 -3.31 -25.02 6.44
CA PRO A 250 -2.36 -25.36 7.49
C PRO A 250 -3.15 -26.07 8.60
N GLY A 251 -3.04 -27.41 8.70
CA GLY A 251 -3.71 -28.16 9.76
C GLY A 251 -4.27 -29.55 9.42
N VAL A 252 -3.91 -30.18 8.29
CA VAL A 252 -4.30 -31.58 8.02
C VAL A 252 -3.12 -32.46 7.57
N ALA A 253 -1.94 -32.23 8.13
CA ALA A 253 -0.95 -33.29 8.23
C ALA A 253 -1.31 -34.12 9.48
N ARG A 254 -1.84 -35.33 9.26
CA ARG A 254 -1.81 -36.40 10.28
C ARG A 254 -0.44 -37.06 10.25
#